data_AF-A0A356BYS2-F1
#
_entry.id   AF-A0A356BYS2-F1
#
_cell.length_a   1.000
_cell.length_b   1.000
_cell.length_c   1.000
_cell.angle_alpha   90.00
_cell.angle_beta   90.00
_cell.angle_gamma   90.00
#
_symmetry.space_group_name_H-M   'P 1'
#
loop_
_entity.id
_entity.type
_entity.pdbx_description
1 polymer ?
#
loop_
_entity_poly.entity_id
_entity_poly.type
_entity_poly.pdbx_seq_one_letter_code
_entity_poly.pdbx_strand_id
1 'polypeptide(L)'
;MSSIQQLKAQTEQGLRDLVDPRLSPEIIRVGLIGEIYTVMEPFVNLGVEERLGNLGVEVVRTISLRQWIEEHVFKNALGLYTQRSLRCSASGYLRGFVGGHGLESIAHSVDSAQRDLAGIIHIFPLSCMPEIIAQGILPQVSADKNIPILSLVVDEHAGETGFQTRLEAFVDLLQRRMRICH
;
A
#
# COMPACT_ATOMS: atom_id res chain seq x y z
N MET A 1 -7.16 33.55 1.59
CA MET A 1 -7.80 32.22 1.49
C MET A 1 -8.58 32.00 0.19
N SER A 2 -9.05 33.03 -0.53
CA SER A 2 -9.82 32.88 -1.78
C SER A 2 -9.01 32.37 -2.99
N SER A 3 -7.73 32.74 -3.11
CA SER A 3 -6.90 32.37 -4.26
C SER A 3 -6.60 30.87 -4.34
N ILE A 4 -6.42 30.19 -3.19
CA ILE A 4 -6.21 28.72 -3.16
C ILE A 4 -7.51 28.00 -3.55
N GLN A 5 -8.66 28.51 -3.13
CA GLN A 5 -9.96 27.94 -3.51
C GLN A 5 -10.25 28.12 -5.01
N GLN A 6 -9.92 29.28 -5.56
CA GLN A 6 -10.04 29.52 -7.00
C GLN A 6 -9.10 28.63 -7.83
N LEU A 7 -7.85 28.46 -7.39
CA LEU A 7 -6.89 27.58 -8.05
C LEU A 7 -7.38 26.13 -8.02
N LYS A 8 -7.81 25.64 -6.85
CA LYS A 8 -8.37 24.29 -6.72
C LYS A 8 -9.56 24.08 -7.68
N ALA A 9 -10.50 25.03 -7.72
CA ALA A 9 -11.67 24.95 -8.59
C ALA A 9 -11.28 24.93 -10.09
N GLN A 10 -10.33 25.78 -10.50
CA GLN A 10 -9.85 25.80 -11.89
C GLN A 10 -9.13 24.50 -12.28
N THR A 11 -8.29 23.96 -11.40
CA THR A 11 -7.60 22.68 -11.65
C THR A 11 -8.58 21.51 -11.70
N GLU A 12 -9.57 21.47 -10.80
CA GLU A 12 -10.63 20.44 -10.83
C GLU A 12 -11.45 20.51 -12.12
N GLN A 13 -11.78 21.71 -12.60
CA GLN A 13 -12.49 21.92 -13.86
C GLN A 13 -11.66 21.43 -15.06
N GLY A 14 -10.40 21.86 -15.14
CA GLY A 14 -9.50 21.46 -16.22
C GLY A 14 -9.21 19.95 -16.25
N LEU A 15 -9.16 19.29 -15.08
CA LEU A 15 -9.05 17.83 -15.00
C LEU A 15 -10.32 17.14 -15.51
N ARG A 16 -11.52 17.65 -15.18
CA ARG A 16 -12.79 17.07 -15.66
C ARG A 16 -12.93 17.15 -17.16
N ASP A 17 -12.44 18.23 -17.78
CA ASP A 17 -12.48 18.41 -19.24
C ASP A 17 -11.57 17.42 -20.00
N LEU A 18 -10.58 16.83 -19.31
CA LEU A 18 -9.67 15.83 -19.86
C LEU A 18 -10.17 14.38 -19.68
N VAL A 19 -11.18 14.16 -18.83
CA VAL A 19 -11.73 12.83 -18.53
C VAL A 19 -12.97 12.61 -19.39
N ASP A 20 -13.02 11.51 -20.16
CA ASP A 20 -14.25 11.15 -20.90
C ASP A 20 -15.33 10.75 -19.89
N PRO A 21 -16.43 11.51 -19.75
CA PRO A 21 -17.48 11.22 -18.77
C PRO A 21 -18.27 9.93 -19.07
N ARG A 22 -18.04 9.32 -20.25
CA ARG A 22 -18.63 8.02 -20.63
C ARG A 22 -17.78 6.84 -20.14
N LEU A 23 -16.53 7.09 -19.76
CA LEU A 23 -15.69 6.11 -19.09
C LEU A 23 -15.90 6.29 -17.59
N SER A 24 -16.66 5.39 -16.97
CA SER A 24 -16.48 5.09 -15.55
C SER A 24 -15.51 3.91 -15.47
N PRO A 25 -14.19 4.13 -15.58
CA PRO A 25 -13.25 3.03 -15.45
C PRO A 25 -13.49 2.42 -14.07
N GLU A 26 -13.69 1.12 -14.01
CA GLU A 26 -13.58 0.39 -12.75
C GLU A 26 -12.11 0.49 -12.36
N ILE A 27 -11.77 1.51 -11.55
CA ILE A 27 -10.40 1.81 -11.19
C ILE A 27 -9.93 0.70 -10.25
N ILE A 28 -8.84 0.03 -10.62
CA ILE A 28 -8.22 -0.96 -9.76
C ILE A 28 -7.57 -0.23 -8.60
N ARG A 29 -7.98 -0.57 -7.38
CA ARG A 29 -7.44 0.02 -6.15
C ARG A 29 -6.54 -0.97 -5.46
N VAL A 30 -5.30 -0.57 -5.19
CA VAL A 30 -4.29 -1.43 -4.57
C VAL A 30 -3.77 -0.78 -3.28
N GLY A 31 -3.74 -1.55 -2.21
CA GLY A 31 -3.14 -1.12 -0.95
C GLY A 31 -1.61 -1.10 -1.03
N LEU A 32 -0.95 -0.03 -0.62
CA LEU A 32 0.50 0.01 -0.45
C LEU A 32 0.85 -0.07 1.04
N ILE A 33 1.66 -1.06 1.39
CA ILE A 33 2.10 -1.36 2.77
C ILE A 33 3.61 -1.62 2.82
N GLY A 34 4.18 -1.61 4.01
CA GLY A 34 5.56 -2.01 4.27
C GLY A 34 6.28 -1.06 5.20
N GLU A 35 7.60 -1.00 5.06
CA GLU A 35 8.44 -0.13 5.87
C GLU A 35 8.14 1.34 5.55
N ILE A 36 7.96 2.18 6.58
CA ILE A 36 7.44 3.54 6.41
C ILE A 36 8.28 4.43 5.49
N TYR A 37 9.61 4.42 5.65
CA TYR A 37 10.47 5.27 4.82
C TYR A 37 10.38 4.88 3.35
N THR A 38 10.34 3.58 3.08
CA THR A 38 10.22 3.04 1.73
C THR A 38 8.86 3.35 1.11
N VAL A 39 7.77 3.22 1.87
CA VAL A 39 6.42 3.58 1.40
C VAL A 39 6.31 5.09 1.14
N MET A 40 7.00 5.92 1.92
CA MET A 40 6.87 7.37 1.87
C MET A 40 7.77 8.05 0.83
N GLU A 41 8.99 7.55 0.60
CA GLU A 41 10.01 8.19 -0.25
C GLU A 41 10.00 7.61 -1.68
N PRO A 42 9.50 8.36 -2.69
CA PRO A 42 9.37 7.87 -4.06
C PRO A 42 10.70 7.48 -4.71
N PHE A 43 11.80 8.16 -4.37
CA PHE A 43 13.11 7.83 -4.92
C PHE A 43 13.53 6.41 -4.52
N VAL A 44 13.29 6.05 -3.25
CA VAL A 44 13.66 4.73 -2.72
C VAL A 44 12.75 3.66 -3.29
N ASN A 45 11.44 3.89 -3.40
CA ASN A 45 10.52 2.88 -3.94
C ASN A 45 10.44 2.81 -5.47
N LEU A 46 11.38 3.44 -6.19
CA LEU A 46 11.44 3.49 -7.65
C LEU A 46 10.18 4.11 -8.29
N GLY A 47 9.50 5.02 -7.60
CA GLY A 47 8.29 5.67 -8.09
C GLY A 47 7.11 4.71 -8.25
N VAL A 48 6.93 3.78 -7.30
CA VAL A 48 5.91 2.73 -7.37
C VAL A 48 4.50 3.28 -7.67
N GLU A 49 4.15 4.42 -7.07
CA GLU A 49 2.84 5.04 -7.27
C GLU A 49 2.66 5.62 -8.66
N GLU A 50 3.69 6.27 -9.20
CA GLU A 50 3.66 6.82 -10.56
C GLU A 50 3.55 5.69 -11.58
N ARG A 51 4.33 4.61 -11.39
CA ARG A 51 4.28 3.42 -12.25
C ARG A 51 2.91 2.77 -12.24
N LEU A 52 2.31 2.59 -11.07
CA LEU A 52 0.96 2.05 -10.93
C LEU A 52 -0.10 3.00 -11.53
N GLY A 53 0.06 4.31 -11.34
CA GLY A 53 -0.79 5.32 -11.97
C GLY A 53 -0.75 5.24 -13.50
N ASN A 54 0.44 5.05 -14.09
CA ASN A 54 0.62 4.83 -15.53
C ASN A 54 -0.03 3.53 -16.03
N LEU A 55 -0.26 2.55 -15.13
CA LEU A 55 -1.00 1.32 -15.39
C LEU A 55 -2.51 1.44 -15.12
N GLY A 56 -3.00 2.64 -14.77
CA GLY A 56 -4.42 2.89 -14.47
C GLY A 56 -4.87 2.40 -13.09
N VAL A 57 -3.93 2.24 -12.15
CA VAL A 57 -4.19 1.77 -10.79
C VAL A 57 -4.14 2.92 -9.79
N GLU A 58 -5.15 3.00 -8.93
CA GLU A 58 -5.16 3.89 -7.77
C GLU A 58 -4.42 3.22 -6.60
N VAL A 59 -3.41 3.91 -6.06
CA VAL A 59 -2.68 3.45 -4.88
C VAL A 59 -3.29 4.03 -3.62
N VAL A 60 -3.71 3.14 -2.72
CA VAL A 60 -4.21 3.49 -1.39
C VAL A 60 -3.13 3.21 -0.36
N ARG A 61 -2.44 4.25 0.12
CA ARG A 61 -1.49 4.10 1.22
C ARG A 61 -2.23 3.72 2.50
N THR A 62 -1.84 2.60 3.11
CA THR A 62 -2.41 2.16 4.40
C THR A 62 -1.78 2.89 5.59
N ILE A 63 -0.59 3.44 5.40
CA ILE A 63 0.12 4.26 6.38
C ILE A 63 0.02 5.71 5.93
N SER A 64 -0.78 6.52 6.62
CA SER A 64 -0.70 7.97 6.48
C SER A 64 0.43 8.49 7.36
N LEU A 65 1.32 9.34 6.82
CA LEU A 65 2.38 10.00 7.60
C LEU A 65 1.82 10.71 8.84
N ARG A 66 0.65 11.34 8.70
CA ARG A 66 -0.03 12.01 9.80
C ARG A 66 -0.49 11.01 10.86
N GLN A 67 -1.11 9.90 10.44
CA GLN A 67 -1.55 8.85 11.34
C GLN A 67 -0.36 8.20 12.07
N TRP A 68 0.75 7.95 11.35
CA TRP A 68 1.97 7.42 11.95
C TRP A 68 2.62 8.40 12.94
N ILE A 69 2.71 9.70 12.63
CA ILE A 69 3.24 10.71 13.57
C ILE A 69 2.35 10.79 14.82
N GLU A 70 1.03 10.85 14.64
CA GLU A 70 0.07 10.91 15.74
C GLU A 70 0.15 9.64 16.61
N GLU A 71 0.33 8.46 16.02
CA GLU A 71 0.40 7.18 16.73
C GLU A 71 1.78 6.90 17.35
N HIS A 72 2.87 7.02 16.61
CA HIS A 72 4.20 6.57 17.05
C HIS A 72 5.07 7.68 17.65
N VAL A 73 4.74 8.97 17.47
CA VAL A 73 5.48 10.08 18.11
C VAL A 73 4.65 10.68 19.26
N PHE A 74 3.43 11.13 18.98
CA PHE A 74 2.61 11.80 19.99
C PHE A 74 2.03 10.84 21.04
N LYS A 75 1.39 9.73 20.63
CA LYS A 75 0.85 8.76 21.61
C LYS A 75 1.94 7.99 22.35
N ASN A 76 3.11 7.74 21.73
CA ASN A 76 4.27 7.20 22.43
C ASN A 76 4.79 8.19 23.49
N ALA A 77 4.92 9.48 23.16
CA ALA A 77 5.32 10.50 24.13
C ALA A 77 4.32 10.65 25.29
N LEU A 78 3.02 10.38 25.04
CA LEU A 78 1.96 10.38 26.05
C LEU A 78 1.75 9.03 26.76
N GLY A 79 2.49 7.97 26.40
CA GLY A 79 2.31 6.62 26.95
C GLY A 79 0.98 5.93 26.58
N LEU A 80 0.26 6.45 25.58
CA LEU A 80 -1.04 5.97 25.12
C LEU A 80 -0.95 5.10 23.85
N TYR A 81 0.26 4.78 23.41
CA TYR A 81 0.45 3.89 22.27
C TYR A 81 -0.01 2.48 22.62
N THR A 82 -1.08 2.02 21.96
CA THR A 82 -1.61 0.67 22.17
C THR A 82 -1.58 -0.10 20.84
N GLN A 83 -0.70 -1.10 20.78
CA GLN A 83 -0.69 -2.06 19.66
C GLN A 83 -1.85 -3.07 19.73
N ARG A 84 -2.82 -2.88 20.64
CA ARG A 84 -3.85 -3.88 20.90
C ARG A 84 -4.70 -4.19 19.67
N SER A 85 -5.03 -3.17 18.87
CA SER A 85 -5.76 -3.35 17.60
C SER A 85 -4.92 -4.13 16.58
N LEU A 86 -3.66 -3.71 16.37
CA LEU A 86 -2.74 -4.36 15.44
C LEU A 86 -2.49 -5.82 15.80
N ARG A 87 -2.26 -6.10 17.10
CA ARG A 87 -2.12 -7.47 17.62
C ARG A 87 -3.39 -8.29 17.48
N CYS A 88 -4.56 -7.65 17.50
CA CYS A 88 -5.83 -8.34 17.26
C CYS A 88 -5.97 -8.71 15.78
N SER A 89 -5.69 -7.79 14.87
CA SER A 89 -5.74 -8.05 13.41
C SER A 89 -4.68 -9.07 12.98
N ALA A 90 -3.47 -9.01 13.53
CA ALA A 90 -2.40 -9.97 13.26
C ALA A 90 -2.52 -11.28 14.08
N SER A 91 -3.57 -11.41 14.91
CA SER A 91 -3.79 -12.60 15.73
C SER A 91 -3.95 -13.83 14.84
N GLY A 92 -3.17 -14.87 15.12
CA GLY A 92 -3.11 -16.09 14.31
C GLY A 92 -1.97 -16.12 13.29
N TYR A 93 -1.40 -14.96 12.94
CA TYR A 93 -0.30 -14.85 11.98
C TYR A 93 1.04 -14.53 12.68
N LEU A 94 1.03 -13.60 13.63
CA LEU A 94 2.22 -13.17 14.35
C LEU A 94 1.93 -13.05 15.85
N ARG A 95 2.62 -13.87 16.66
CA ARG A 95 2.42 -13.92 18.12
C ARG A 95 3.53 -13.21 18.91
N GLY A 96 4.70 -13.03 18.31
CA GLY A 96 5.88 -12.42 18.93
C GLY A 96 6.13 -10.98 18.48
N PHE A 97 6.89 -10.24 19.29
CA PHE A 97 7.41 -8.94 18.89
C PHE A 97 8.62 -9.13 17.98
N VAL A 98 8.54 -8.63 16.74
CA VAL A 98 9.61 -8.70 15.75
C VAL A 98 10.39 -7.39 15.60
N GLY A 99 9.96 -6.32 16.29
CA GLY A 99 10.49 -4.97 16.09
C GLY A 99 10.07 -4.38 14.74
N GLY A 100 10.36 -3.10 14.51
CA GLY A 100 10.04 -2.40 13.25
C GLY A 100 8.54 -2.41 12.90
N HIS A 101 8.23 -2.38 11.60
CA HIS A 101 6.87 -2.30 11.05
C HIS A 101 6.24 -3.65 10.66
N GLY A 102 6.92 -4.77 10.94
CA GLY A 102 6.45 -6.08 10.48
C GLY A 102 5.09 -6.49 11.07
N LEU A 103 4.78 -6.06 12.31
CA LEU A 103 3.45 -6.25 12.89
C LEU A 103 2.39 -5.39 12.17
N GLU A 104 2.71 -4.12 11.92
CA GLU A 104 1.88 -3.18 11.17
C GLU A 104 1.59 -3.71 9.76
N SER A 105 2.60 -4.21 9.03
CA SER A 105 2.44 -4.77 7.68
C SER A 105 1.45 -5.94 7.66
N ILE A 106 1.55 -6.87 8.61
CA ILE A 106 0.62 -8.02 8.70
C ILE A 106 -0.79 -7.54 9.08
N ALA A 107 -0.90 -6.71 10.12
CA ALA A 107 -2.18 -6.20 10.59
C ALA A 107 -2.90 -5.39 9.50
N HIS A 108 -2.19 -4.46 8.86
CA HIS A 108 -2.74 -3.66 7.77
C HIS A 108 -3.08 -4.51 6.56
N SER A 109 -2.36 -5.60 6.28
CA SER A 109 -2.75 -6.54 5.21
C SER A 109 -4.10 -7.20 5.51
N VAL A 110 -4.29 -7.64 6.76
CA VAL A 110 -5.55 -8.24 7.21
C VAL A 110 -6.69 -7.22 7.16
N ASP A 111 -6.45 -6.00 7.61
CA ASP A 111 -7.45 -4.92 7.63
C ASP A 111 -7.77 -4.42 6.22
N SER A 112 -6.78 -4.42 5.33
CA SER A 112 -6.92 -4.00 3.92
C SER A 112 -7.78 -4.96 3.12
N ALA A 113 -7.83 -6.24 3.49
CA ALA A 113 -8.75 -7.19 2.88
C ALA A 113 -10.24 -6.83 3.09
N GLN A 114 -10.55 -5.98 4.08
CA GLN A 114 -11.91 -5.49 4.34
C GLN A 114 -12.22 -4.17 3.63
N ARG A 115 -11.20 -3.55 3.01
CA ARG A 115 -11.35 -2.35 2.19
C ARG A 115 -11.44 -2.84 0.76
N ASP A 116 -12.37 -2.30 -0.01
CA ASP A 116 -12.63 -2.67 -1.41
C ASP A 116 -11.40 -2.45 -2.31
N LEU A 117 -10.42 -3.35 -2.19
CA LEU A 117 -9.09 -3.33 -2.76
C LEU A 117 -8.91 -4.62 -3.56
N ALA A 118 -8.42 -4.49 -4.78
CA ALA A 118 -8.17 -5.60 -5.68
C ALA A 118 -6.97 -6.45 -5.21
N GLY A 119 -6.00 -5.81 -4.57
CA GLY A 119 -4.77 -6.44 -4.11
C GLY A 119 -3.94 -5.52 -3.22
N ILE A 120 -2.80 -6.04 -2.77
CA ILE A 120 -1.86 -5.35 -1.88
C ILE A 120 -0.45 -5.45 -2.44
N ILE A 121 0.30 -4.36 -2.38
CA ILE A 121 1.74 -4.31 -2.64
C ILE A 121 2.44 -4.03 -1.32
N HIS A 122 3.29 -4.96 -0.93
CA HIS A 122 4.18 -4.87 0.22
C HIS A 122 5.58 -4.48 -0.26
N ILE A 123 6.12 -3.36 0.21
CA ILE A 123 7.42 -2.84 -0.26
C ILE A 123 8.35 -2.53 0.92
N PHE A 124 9.61 -2.97 0.83
CA PHE A 124 10.58 -2.80 1.90
C PHE A 124 12.03 -2.98 1.41
N PRO A 125 13.05 -2.52 2.15
CA PRO A 125 14.45 -2.64 1.73
C PRO A 125 15.05 -4.02 2.08
N LEU A 126 16.05 -4.46 1.30
CA LEU A 126 16.69 -5.80 1.39
C LEU A 126 17.21 -6.22 2.79
N SER A 127 17.41 -5.27 3.70
CA SER A 127 17.94 -5.49 5.05
C SER A 127 16.90 -5.36 6.18
N CYS A 128 15.61 -5.22 5.87
CA CYS A 128 14.58 -5.05 6.89
C CYS A 128 14.07 -6.39 7.45
N MET A 129 14.75 -6.91 8.48
CA MET A 129 14.39 -8.19 9.13
C MET A 129 12.89 -8.29 9.50
N PRO A 130 12.24 -7.29 10.12
CA PRO A 130 10.80 -7.37 10.41
C PRO A 130 9.91 -7.58 9.18
N GLU A 131 10.22 -6.91 8.07
CA GLU A 131 9.47 -7.05 6.82
C GLU A 131 9.81 -8.36 6.08
N ILE A 132 11.02 -8.90 6.24
CA ILE A 132 11.35 -10.25 5.76
C ILE A 132 10.49 -11.29 6.48
N ILE A 133 10.30 -11.15 7.80
CA ILE A 133 9.38 -12.01 8.56
C ILE A 133 7.94 -11.82 8.07
N ALA A 134 7.50 -10.57 7.87
CA ALA A 134 6.18 -10.27 7.32
C ALA A 134 6.00 -10.92 5.94
N GLN A 135 6.97 -10.76 5.02
CA GLN A 135 6.96 -11.39 3.71
C GLN A 135 6.75 -12.91 3.77
N GLY A 136 7.34 -13.59 4.75
CA GLY A 136 7.13 -15.03 4.95
C GLY A 136 5.70 -15.40 5.39
N ILE A 137 4.98 -14.46 6.01
CA ILE A 137 3.64 -14.66 6.57
C ILE A 137 2.54 -14.20 5.59
N LEU A 138 2.80 -13.16 4.80
CA LEU A 138 1.82 -12.57 3.87
C LEU A 138 1.21 -13.55 2.86
N PRO A 139 1.90 -14.61 2.35
CA PRO A 139 1.26 -15.63 1.53
C PRO A 139 0.09 -16.34 2.23
N GLN A 140 0.20 -16.59 3.54
CA GLN A 140 -0.88 -17.17 4.33
C GLN A 140 -2.04 -16.17 4.46
N VAL A 141 -1.75 -14.90 4.76
CA VAL A 141 -2.77 -13.85 4.80
C VAL A 141 -3.49 -13.72 3.45
N SER A 142 -2.74 -13.77 2.36
CA SER A 142 -3.26 -13.72 0.99
C SER A 142 -4.26 -14.85 0.71
N ALA A 143 -3.93 -16.07 1.12
CA ALA A 143 -4.81 -17.22 1.00
C ALA A 143 -6.05 -17.11 1.90
N ASP A 144 -5.85 -16.82 3.19
CA ASP A 144 -6.92 -16.77 4.20
C ASP A 144 -7.93 -15.64 3.93
N LYS A 145 -7.47 -14.56 3.30
CA LYS A 145 -8.30 -13.38 2.96
C LYS A 145 -8.69 -13.29 1.49
N ASN A 146 -8.23 -14.22 0.66
CA ASN A 146 -8.49 -14.25 -0.78
C ASN A 146 -8.10 -12.95 -1.53
N ILE A 147 -7.09 -12.23 -1.04
CA ILE A 147 -6.57 -10.99 -1.62
C ILE A 147 -5.12 -11.20 -2.11
N PRO A 148 -4.75 -10.87 -3.36
CA PRO A 148 -3.41 -11.09 -3.88
C PRO A 148 -2.44 -10.10 -3.25
N ILE A 149 -1.28 -10.57 -2.81
CA ILE A 149 -0.25 -9.74 -2.20
C ILE A 149 1.07 -9.89 -2.96
N LEU A 150 1.61 -8.80 -3.49
CA LEU A 150 2.92 -8.73 -4.12
C LEU A 150 3.94 -8.14 -3.14
N SER A 151 4.99 -8.88 -2.80
CA SER A 151 6.11 -8.33 -2.02
C SER A 151 7.27 -7.89 -2.93
N LEU A 152 7.65 -6.62 -2.86
CA LEU A 152 8.74 -6.00 -3.60
C LEU A 152 9.86 -5.65 -2.62
N VAL A 153 11.03 -6.23 -2.86
CA VAL A 153 12.25 -5.90 -2.11
C VAL A 153 13.03 -4.89 -2.93
N VAL A 154 13.31 -3.75 -2.33
CA VAL A 154 14.09 -2.67 -2.93
C VAL A 154 15.53 -2.79 -2.45
N ASP A 155 16.48 -2.62 -3.37
CA ASP A 155 17.90 -2.54 -3.10
C ASP A 155 18.52 -1.49 -4.03
N GLU A 156 19.68 -0.93 -3.65
CA GLU A 156 20.44 0.04 -4.45
C GLU A 156 20.82 -0.53 -5.84
N HIS A 157 20.93 -1.85 -5.94
CA HIS A 157 21.21 -2.59 -7.17
C HIS A 157 19.97 -3.20 -7.84
N ALA A 158 18.76 -2.91 -7.35
CA ALA A 158 17.54 -3.50 -7.92
C ALA A 158 17.39 -3.12 -9.39
N GLY A 159 17.34 -4.13 -10.27
CA GLY A 159 17.09 -3.92 -11.69
C GLY A 159 15.69 -3.36 -11.92
N GLU A 160 15.63 -2.09 -12.31
CA GLU A 160 14.39 -1.33 -12.56
C GLU A 160 13.44 -2.07 -13.51
N THR A 161 13.98 -2.74 -14.52
CA THR A 161 13.20 -3.56 -15.46
C THR A 161 12.47 -4.70 -14.77
N GLY A 162 13.13 -5.41 -13.84
CA GLY A 162 12.51 -6.51 -13.10
C GLY A 162 11.43 -6.03 -12.13
N PHE A 163 11.61 -4.86 -11.54
CA PHE A 163 10.59 -4.20 -10.72
C PHE A 163 9.34 -3.87 -11.54
N GLN A 164 9.53 -3.22 -12.70
CA GLN A 164 8.45 -2.83 -13.60
C GLN A 164 7.66 -4.04 -14.12
N THR A 165 8.33 -5.08 -14.62
CA THR A 165 7.65 -6.29 -15.14
C THR A 165 6.82 -6.99 -14.06
N ARG A 166 7.26 -6.98 -12.79
CA ARG A 166 6.50 -7.57 -11.68
C ARG A 166 5.25 -6.75 -11.35
N LEU A 167 5.32 -5.42 -11.44
CA LEU A 167 4.14 -4.56 -11.30
C LEU A 167 3.13 -4.83 -12.42
N GLU A 168 3.59 -4.87 -13.67
CA GLU A 168 2.75 -5.16 -14.84
C GLU A 168 2.05 -6.50 -14.70
N ALA A 169 2.82 -7.56 -14.40
CA ALA A 169 2.27 -8.90 -14.21
C ALA A 169 1.26 -8.97 -13.06
N PHE A 170 1.46 -8.19 -12.00
CA PHE A 170 0.52 -8.11 -10.88
C PHE A 170 -0.76 -7.39 -11.27
N VAL A 171 -0.67 -6.25 -11.96
CA VAL A 171 -1.85 -5.52 -12.46
C VAL A 171 -2.66 -6.38 -13.44
N ASP A 172 -1.99 -7.10 -14.35
CA ASP A 172 -2.63 -8.06 -15.26
C ASP A 172 -3.40 -9.15 -14.51
N LEU A 173 -2.82 -9.68 -13.42
CA LEU A 173 -3.48 -10.65 -12.56
C LEU A 173 -4.76 -10.06 -11.93
N LEU A 174 -4.69 -8.83 -11.42
CA LEU A 174 -5.84 -8.15 -10.81
C LEU A 174 -6.96 -7.91 -11.82
N GLN A 175 -6.62 -7.40 -13.01
CA GLN A 175 -7.57 -7.19 -14.10
C GLN A 175 -8.29 -8.47 -14.50
N ARG A 176 -7.57 -9.61 -14.57
CA ARG A 176 -8.18 -10.90 -14.89
C ARG A 176 -9.15 -11.36 -13.82
N ARG A 177 -8.82 -11.19 -12.53
CA ARG A 177 -9.74 -11.55 -11.43
C ARG A 177 -11.02 -10.73 -11.46
N MET A 178 -10.93 -9.44 -11.76
CA MET A 178 -12.11 -8.56 -11.88
C MET A 178 -13.01 -8.95 -13.06
N ARG A 179 -12.43 -9.26 -14.23
CA ARG A 179 -13.20 -9.70 -15.41
C ARG A 179 -13.92 -11.04 -15.24
N ILE A 180 -13.45 -11.92 -14.34
CA ILE A 180 -14.07 -13.23 -14.09
C ILE A 180 -15.25 -13.12 -13.10
N CYS A 181 -15.31 -12.07 -12.29
CA CYS A 181 -16.36 -11.84 -11.30
C CYS A 181 -17.59 -11.06 -11.85
N HIS A 182 -17.54 -10.62 -13.11
CA HIS A 182 -18.64 -10.02 -13.85
C HIS A 182 -19.26 -11.03 -14.83
#